data_AF-A0A4R4ZP19-F1
#
_entry.id   AF-A0A4R4ZP19-F1
#
_cell.length_a   1.000
_cell.length_b   1.000
_cell.length_c   1.000
_cell.angle_alpha   90.00
_cell.angle_beta   90.00
_cell.angle_gamma   90.00
#
_symmetry.space_group_name_H-M   'P 1'
#
loop_
_entity.id
_entity.type
_entity.pdbx_description
1 polymer ?
#
loop_
_entity_poly.entity_id
_entity_poly.type
_entity_poly.pdbx_seq_one_letter_code
_entity_poly.pdbx_strand_id
1 'polypeptide(L)'
;GGGLVAGTLGAVLLGGRNALYGLRLARTLDARGWRRLLTAQVVIDETTAVAAAQPGRAAARAGFYTTAITLYAVWNATTLLGAAGAARLGDPEAIGLDVLGPAVFLALLWPRLTAGRAEAGVAVGAAAIAVAATPLLPPGVPVMLAAVAVLPALVKRRHYQKGRAA
;
A
#
# COMPACT_ATOMS: atom_id res chain seq x y z
N GLY A 1 4.09 14.73 9.05
CA GLY A 1 3.13 14.01 9.90
C GLY A 1 1.73 14.50 9.61
N GLY A 2 0.81 13.60 9.23
CA GLY A 2 -0.61 13.93 9.11
C GLY A 2 -1.25 13.93 10.49
N GLY A 3 -2.05 14.95 10.81
CA GLY A 3 -2.68 15.08 12.14
C GLY A 3 -3.53 13.86 12.52
N LEU A 4 -3.82 13.72 13.81
CA LEU A 4 -4.57 12.59 14.39
C LEU A 4 -5.81 12.20 13.58
N VAL A 5 -6.58 13.18 13.10
CA VAL A 5 -7.79 12.97 12.29
C VAL A 5 -7.46 12.33 10.93
N ALA A 6 -6.44 12.80 10.23
CA ALA A 6 -6.03 12.22 8.95
C ALA A 6 -5.44 10.80 9.15
N GLY A 7 -4.69 10.60 10.23
CA GLY A 7 -4.17 9.30 10.62
C GLY A 7 -5.26 8.29 10.96
N THR A 8 -6.26 8.69 11.76
CA THR A 8 -7.38 7.81 12.13
C THR A 8 -8.27 7.50 10.93
N LEU A 9 -8.59 8.48 10.09
CA LEU A 9 -9.35 8.24 8.85
C LEU A 9 -8.60 7.29 7.92
N GLY A 10 -7.29 7.49 7.74
CA GLY A 10 -6.44 6.57 6.97
C GLY A 10 -6.46 5.15 7.55
N ALA A 11 -6.34 5.02 8.88
CA ALA A 11 -6.40 3.74 9.56
C ALA A 11 -7.77 3.06 9.43
N VAL A 12 -8.88 3.81 9.50
CA VAL A 12 -10.24 3.29 9.30
C VAL A 12 -10.44 2.81 7.87
N LEU A 13 -10.01 3.58 6.86
CA LEU A 13 -10.10 3.17 5.46
C LEU A 13 -9.27 1.91 5.19
N LEU A 14 -8.05 1.86 5.73
CA LEU A 14 -7.18 0.69 5.60
C LEU A 14 -7.77 -0.53 6.31
N GLY A 15 -8.26 -0.35 7.55
CA GLY A 15 -8.93 -1.39 8.32
C GLY A 15 -10.19 -1.91 7.62
N GLY A 16 -10.97 -1.03 7.00
CA GLY A 16 -12.13 -1.38 6.19
C GLY A 16 -11.77 -2.26 4.99
N ARG A 17 -10.69 -1.92 4.27
CA ARG A 17 -10.18 -2.74 3.16
C ARG A 17 -9.76 -4.13 3.64
N ASN A 18 -9.05 -4.22 4.76
CA ASN A 18 -8.62 -5.50 5.35
C ASN A 18 -9.82 -6.32 5.84
N ALA A 19 -10.88 -5.68 6.35
CA ALA A 19 -12.11 -6.38 6.73
C ALA A 19 -12.80 -7.02 5.51
N LEU A 20 -12.88 -6.32 4.38
CA LEU A 20 -13.42 -6.88 3.13
C LEU A 20 -12.60 -8.07 2.63
N TYR A 21 -11.27 -8.00 2.73
CA TYR A 21 -10.40 -9.15 2.44
C TYR A 21 -10.67 -10.32 3.37
N GLY A 22 -10.83 -10.06 4.68
CA GLY A 22 -11.17 -11.06 5.67
C GLY A 22 -12.50 -11.77 5.37
N LEU A 23 -13.53 -11.04 4.94
CA LEU A 23 -14.83 -11.63 4.53
C LEU A 23 -14.68 -12.56 3.31
N ARG A 24 -13.85 -12.18 2.35
CA ARG A 24 -13.56 -13.02 1.16
C ARG A 24 -12.76 -14.27 1.54
N LEU A 25 -11.76 -14.13 2.40
CA LEU A 25 -10.88 -15.21 2.84
C LEU A 25 -11.53 -16.14 3.87
N ALA A 26 -12.57 -15.71 4.58
CA ALA A 26 -13.21 -16.50 5.64
C ALA A 26 -13.62 -17.91 5.19
N ARG A 27 -14.17 -18.04 3.98
CA ARG A 27 -14.56 -19.34 3.38
C ARG A 27 -13.38 -20.18 2.88
N THR A 28 -12.24 -19.55 2.59
CA THR A 28 -11.02 -20.22 2.13
C THR A 28 -10.18 -20.70 3.30
N LEU A 29 -10.11 -19.91 4.38
CA LEU A 29 -9.29 -20.19 5.55
C LEU A 29 -9.96 -21.11 6.58
N ASP A 30 -11.29 -21.17 6.60
CA ASP A 30 -12.13 -21.94 7.56
C ASP A 30 -11.65 -21.81 9.01
N ALA A 31 -11.25 -20.60 9.40
CA ALA A 31 -10.80 -20.29 10.76
C ALA A 31 -12.02 -20.16 11.69
N ARG A 32 -12.07 -20.98 12.74
CA ARG A 32 -13.19 -21.04 13.70
C ARG A 32 -12.77 -20.60 15.10
N GLY A 33 -13.74 -20.09 15.88
CA GLY A 33 -13.53 -19.67 17.26
C GLY A 33 -12.51 -18.54 17.41
N TRP A 34 -11.71 -18.57 18.49
CA TRP A 34 -10.67 -17.58 18.78
C TRP A 34 -9.59 -17.49 17.70
N ARG A 35 -9.33 -18.58 16.96
CA ARG A 35 -8.37 -18.60 15.84
C ARG A 35 -8.78 -17.65 14.71
N ARG A 36 -10.08 -17.34 14.60
CA ARG A 36 -10.59 -16.34 13.65
C ARG A 36 -10.09 -14.94 13.97
N LEU A 37 -9.97 -14.58 15.25
CA LEU A 37 -9.46 -13.27 15.67
C LEU A 37 -7.98 -13.13 15.33
N LEU A 38 -7.17 -14.15 15.63
CA LEU A 38 -5.75 -14.14 15.27
C LEU A 38 -5.54 -14.12 13.75
N THR A 39 -6.35 -14.89 13.02
CA THR A 39 -6.29 -14.90 11.56
C THR A 39 -6.67 -13.54 10.99
N ALA A 40 -7.68 -12.86 11.56
CA ALA A 40 -8.10 -11.53 11.15
C ALA A 40 -6.99 -10.47 11.36
N GLN A 41 -6.21 -10.58 12.44
CA GLN A 41 -5.10 -9.66 12.71
C GLN A 41 -4.01 -9.67 11.64
N VAL A 42 -3.83 -10.80 10.97
CA VAL A 42 -2.79 -10.98 9.93
C VAL A 42 -3.38 -10.94 8.51
N VAL A 43 -4.62 -10.48 8.35
CA VAL A 43 -5.19 -10.17 7.03
C VAL A 43 -4.66 -8.82 6.57
N ILE A 44 -3.72 -8.88 5.63
CA ILE A 44 -3.14 -7.74 4.92
C ILE A 44 -3.16 -8.04 3.42
N ASP A 45 -2.81 -7.06 2.59
CA ASP A 45 -2.87 -7.25 1.14
C ASP A 45 -1.84 -8.26 0.64
N GLU A 46 -0.67 -8.40 1.26
CA GLU A 46 0.32 -9.42 0.90
C GLU A 46 -0.18 -10.84 1.18
N THR A 47 -0.70 -11.09 2.39
CA THR A 47 -1.24 -12.41 2.76
C THR A 47 -2.46 -12.76 1.90
N THR A 48 -3.26 -11.76 1.55
CA THR A 48 -4.40 -11.90 0.64
C THR A 48 -3.97 -12.18 -0.79
N ALA A 49 -2.98 -11.46 -1.32
CA ALA A 49 -2.49 -11.63 -2.67
C ALA A 49 -1.85 -13.01 -2.87
N VAL A 50 -1.00 -13.43 -1.93
CA VAL A 50 -0.37 -14.76 -1.97
C VAL A 50 -1.44 -15.85 -1.89
N ALA A 51 -2.39 -15.75 -0.95
CA ALA A 51 -3.47 -16.73 -0.84
C ALA A 51 -4.33 -16.82 -2.11
N ALA A 52 -4.60 -15.69 -2.76
CA ALA A 52 -5.40 -15.63 -3.99
C ALA A 52 -4.67 -16.21 -5.21
N ALA A 53 -3.34 -16.24 -5.21
CA ALA A 53 -2.54 -16.80 -6.28
C ALA A 53 -2.40 -18.34 -6.20
N GLN A 54 -2.75 -18.97 -5.07
CA GLN A 54 -2.57 -20.39 -4.86
C GLN A 54 -3.75 -21.25 -5.38
N PRO A 55 -3.49 -22.43 -5.95
CA PRO A 55 -4.54 -23.32 -6.44
C PRO A 55 -5.20 -24.10 -5.29
N GLY A 56 -6.51 -23.92 -5.13
CA GLY A 56 -7.30 -24.66 -4.14
C GLY A 56 -7.12 -24.19 -2.69
N ARG A 57 -8.01 -24.64 -1.81
CA ARG A 57 -8.12 -24.13 -0.43
C ARG A 57 -6.90 -24.47 0.44
N ALA A 58 -6.33 -25.67 0.29
CA ALA A 58 -5.21 -26.10 1.11
C ALA A 58 -3.94 -25.27 0.81
N ALA A 59 -3.60 -25.09 -0.47
CA ALA A 59 -2.45 -24.28 -0.87
C ALA A 59 -2.67 -22.79 -0.53
N ALA A 60 -3.90 -22.26 -0.69
CA ALA A 60 -4.23 -20.90 -0.29
C ALA A 60 -4.04 -20.66 1.22
N ARG A 61 -4.43 -21.62 2.06
CA ARG A 61 -4.19 -21.56 3.52
C ARG A 61 -2.71 -21.61 3.85
N ALA A 62 -1.96 -22.50 3.21
CA ALA A 62 -0.52 -22.60 3.41
C ALA A 62 0.17 -21.29 2.99
N GLY A 63 -0.13 -20.77 1.80
CA GLY A 63 0.39 -19.49 1.32
C GLY A 63 0.06 -18.34 2.27
N PHE A 64 -1.19 -18.25 2.73
CA PHE A 64 -1.62 -17.24 3.70
C PHE A 64 -0.79 -17.27 4.98
N TYR A 65 -0.71 -18.43 5.66
CA TYR A 65 -0.05 -18.52 6.95
C TYR A 65 1.48 -18.44 6.84
N THR A 66 2.07 -18.99 5.79
CA THR A 66 3.52 -18.84 5.55
C THR A 66 3.88 -17.37 5.37
N THR A 67 3.15 -16.64 4.52
CA THR A 67 3.39 -15.19 4.34
C THR A 67 3.14 -14.42 5.64
N ALA A 68 2.08 -14.73 6.38
CA ALA A 68 1.76 -14.07 7.65
C ALA A 68 2.87 -14.26 8.69
N ILE A 69 3.35 -15.50 8.88
CA ILE A 69 4.37 -15.83 9.88
C ILE A 69 5.71 -15.19 9.48
N THR A 70 6.12 -15.30 8.21
CA THR A 70 7.37 -14.70 7.73
C THR A 70 7.36 -13.20 7.92
N LEU A 71 6.30 -12.51 7.49
CA LEU A 71 6.21 -11.05 7.65
C LEU A 71 6.17 -10.64 9.12
N TYR A 72 5.41 -11.34 9.96
CA TYR A 72 5.36 -11.04 11.38
C TYR A 72 6.72 -11.22 12.06
N ALA A 73 7.43 -12.31 11.76
CA ALA A 73 8.75 -12.57 12.33
C ALA A 73 9.78 -11.54 11.87
N VAL A 74 9.85 -11.27 10.55
CA VAL A 74 10.77 -10.28 9.99
C VAL A 74 10.47 -8.89 10.55
N TRP A 75 9.19 -8.49 10.59
CA TRP A 75 8.78 -7.20 11.13
C TRP A 75 9.22 -7.02 12.59
N ASN A 76 8.97 -8.00 13.45
CA ASN A 76 9.35 -7.92 14.85
C ASN A 76 10.89 -7.93 15.00
N ALA A 77 11.60 -8.73 14.22
CA ALA A 77 13.05 -8.78 14.24
C ALA A 77 13.66 -7.44 13.80
N THR A 78 13.23 -6.87 12.68
CA THR A 78 13.73 -5.58 12.20
C THR A 78 13.33 -4.43 13.11
N THR A 79 12.13 -4.48 13.72
CA THR A 79 11.70 -3.49 14.72
C THR A 79 12.55 -3.58 15.98
N LEU A 80 12.85 -4.78 16.46
CA LEU A 80 13.72 -4.97 17.62
C LEU A 80 15.15 -4.51 17.32
N LEU A 81 15.69 -4.85 16.15
CA LEU A 81 17.00 -4.38 15.71
C LEU A 81 17.02 -2.85 15.59
N GLY A 82 15.96 -2.26 15.03
CA GLY A 82 15.78 -0.82 14.95
C GLY A 82 15.73 -0.18 16.33
N ALA A 83 14.90 -0.68 17.24
CA ALA A 83 14.77 -0.15 18.61
C ALA A 83 16.08 -0.28 19.41
N ALA A 84 16.77 -1.41 19.27
CA ALA A 84 18.05 -1.65 19.93
C ALA A 84 19.17 -0.79 19.33
N GLY A 85 19.18 -0.56 18.01
CA GLY A 85 20.25 0.11 17.27
C GLY A 85 20.05 1.61 17.04
N ALA A 86 18.82 2.12 17.07
CA ALA A 86 18.48 3.51 16.75
C ALA A 86 19.24 4.52 17.60
N ALA A 87 19.38 4.27 18.91
CA ALA A 87 20.12 5.14 19.81
C ALA A 87 21.63 5.23 19.49
N ARG A 88 22.17 4.28 18.71
CA ARG A 88 23.59 4.24 18.31
C ARG A 88 23.85 4.85 16.92
N LEU A 89 22.79 5.18 16.17
CA LEU A 89 22.89 5.64 14.78
C LEU A 89 23.25 7.13 14.63
N GLY A 90 23.44 7.87 15.74
CA GLY A 90 23.77 9.29 15.70
C GLY A 90 22.59 10.13 15.21
N ASP A 91 22.86 11.21 14.50
CA ASP A 91 21.83 12.06 13.90
C ASP A 91 21.18 11.37 12.68
N PRO A 92 19.88 11.00 12.74
CA PRO A 92 19.17 10.33 11.65
C PRO A 92 19.12 11.15 10.36
N GLU A 93 19.09 12.49 10.46
CA GLU A 93 19.02 13.38 9.30
C GLU A 93 20.37 13.40 8.57
N ALA A 94 21.48 13.38 9.31
CA ALA A 94 22.82 13.37 8.73
C ALA A 94 23.12 12.13 7.87
N ILE A 95 22.45 11.01 8.14
CA ILE A 95 22.59 9.75 7.38
C ILE A 95 21.45 9.53 6.35
N GLY A 96 20.59 10.52 6.13
CA GLY A 96 19.54 10.49 5.10
C GLY A 96 18.40 9.51 5.39
N LEU A 97 18.14 9.19 6.67
CA LEU A 97 17.02 8.31 7.05
C LEU A 97 15.64 8.91 6.70
N ASP A 98 15.55 10.22 6.59
CA ASP A 98 14.33 10.96 6.20
C ASP A 98 13.90 10.68 4.74
N VAL A 99 14.85 10.39 3.86
CA VAL A 99 14.59 10.11 2.43
C VAL A 99 14.27 8.63 2.16
N LEU A 100 14.56 7.72 3.10
CA LEU A 100 14.33 6.29 2.90
C LEU A 100 12.87 5.94 2.59
N GLY A 101 11.92 6.55 3.32
CA GLY A 101 10.49 6.31 3.09
C GLY A 101 10.07 6.65 1.65
N PRO A 102 10.30 7.89 1.18
CA PRO A 102 10.08 8.28 -0.21
C PRO A 102 10.84 7.41 -1.22
N ALA A 103 12.10 7.05 -0.95
CA ALA A 103 12.92 6.24 -1.85
C ALA A 103 12.37 4.82 -2.04
N VAL A 104 11.96 4.15 -0.96
CA VAL A 104 11.34 2.82 -1.03
C VAL A 104 10.00 2.89 -1.78
N PHE A 105 9.20 3.92 -1.52
CA PHE A 105 7.95 4.13 -2.26
C PHE A 105 8.19 4.30 -3.76
N LEU A 106 9.16 5.13 -4.14
CA LEU A 106 9.56 5.32 -5.53
C LEU A 106 10.08 4.03 -6.17
N ALA A 107 10.88 3.24 -5.46
CA ALA A 107 11.37 1.95 -5.94
C ALA A 107 10.21 0.98 -6.24
N LEU A 108 9.21 0.91 -5.37
CA LEU A 108 8.00 0.09 -5.58
C LEU A 108 7.13 0.62 -6.74
N LEU A 109 7.09 1.94 -6.93
CA LEU A 109 6.32 2.58 -8.00
C LEU A 109 7.05 2.52 -9.35
N TRP A 110 8.37 2.34 -9.37
CA TRP A 110 9.22 2.42 -10.56
C TRP A 110 8.75 1.53 -11.73
N PRO A 111 8.36 0.25 -11.54
CA PRO A 111 7.84 -0.56 -12.64
C PRO A 111 6.53 -0.03 -13.22
N ARG A 112 5.72 0.68 -12.42
CA ARG A 112 4.48 1.30 -12.88
C ARG A 112 4.73 2.60 -13.63
N LEU A 113 5.73 3.38 -13.22
CA LEU A 113 6.13 4.62 -13.91
C LEU A 113 6.71 4.33 -15.29
N THR A 114 7.45 3.22 -15.41
CA THR A 114 8.12 2.82 -16.64
C THR A 114 7.24 1.94 -17.55
N ALA A 115 6.01 1.63 -17.14
CA ALA A 115 5.07 0.82 -17.93
C ALA A 115 4.64 1.48 -19.25
N GLY A 116 4.69 2.82 -19.35
CA GLY A 116 4.31 3.54 -20.55
C GLY A 116 4.30 5.06 -20.40
N ARG A 117 4.21 5.76 -21.55
CA ARG A 117 4.17 7.24 -21.59
C ARG A 117 2.93 7.83 -20.91
N ALA A 118 1.82 7.11 -20.92
CA ALA A 118 0.58 7.57 -20.28
C ALA A 118 0.72 7.55 -18.75
N GLU A 119 1.28 6.47 -18.21
CA GLU A 119 1.53 6.27 -16.79
C GLU A 119 2.56 7.29 -16.27
N ALA A 120 3.65 7.51 -17.00
CA ALA A 120 4.62 8.56 -16.70
C ALA A 120 3.97 9.97 -16.72
N GLY A 121 3.10 10.24 -17.69
CA GLY A 121 2.38 11.51 -17.78
C GLY A 121 1.44 11.77 -16.60
N VAL A 122 0.71 10.73 -16.15
CA VAL A 122 -0.14 10.81 -14.94
C VAL A 122 0.71 11.08 -13.70
N ALA A 123 1.87 10.41 -13.57
CA ALA A 123 2.76 10.59 -12.43
C ALA A 123 3.32 12.01 -12.37
N VAL A 124 3.78 12.57 -13.50
CA VAL A 124 4.26 13.96 -13.58
C VAL A 124 3.14 14.94 -13.26
N GLY A 125 1.93 14.72 -13.80
CA GLY A 125 0.76 15.56 -13.50
C GLY A 125 0.39 15.51 -12.01
N ALA A 126 0.40 14.32 -11.40
CA ALA A 126 0.15 14.14 -9.98
C ALA A 126 1.20 14.86 -9.13
N ALA A 127 2.49 14.75 -9.48
CA ALA A 127 3.58 15.44 -8.79
C ALA A 127 3.43 16.96 -8.89
N ALA A 128 3.12 17.49 -10.07
CA ALA A 128 2.91 18.92 -10.28
C ALA A 128 1.75 19.46 -9.42
N ILE A 129 0.62 18.76 -9.40
CA ILE A 129 -0.55 19.13 -8.57
C ILE A 129 -0.16 19.11 -7.09
N ALA A 130 0.50 18.06 -6.62
CA ALA A 130 0.89 17.94 -5.21
C ALA A 130 1.85 19.06 -4.79
N VAL A 131 2.88 19.35 -5.58
CA VAL A 131 3.86 20.41 -5.29
C VAL A 131 3.20 21.79 -5.28
N ALA A 132 2.36 22.09 -6.27
CA ALA A 132 1.66 23.37 -6.34
C ALA A 132 0.66 23.57 -5.18
N ALA A 133 0.02 22.49 -4.72
CA ALA A 133 -0.95 22.55 -3.63
C ALA A 133 -0.31 22.51 -2.23
N THR A 134 0.94 22.06 -2.10
CA THR A 134 1.66 21.91 -0.83
C THR A 134 1.72 23.19 0.02
N PRO A 135 2.05 24.39 -0.52
CA PRO A 135 2.08 25.60 0.31
C PRO A 135 0.69 26.10 0.72
N LEU A 136 -0.39 25.62 0.09
CA LEU A 136 -1.74 26.16 0.24
C LEU A 136 -2.62 25.32 1.16
N LEU A 137 -2.31 24.03 1.33
CA LEU A 137 -3.22 23.07 1.96
C LEU A 137 -2.56 22.32 3.12
N PRO A 138 -3.37 21.84 4.09
CA PRO A 138 -2.86 21.03 5.19
C PRO A 138 -2.16 19.75 4.71
N PRO A 139 -1.21 19.20 5.50
CA PRO A 139 -0.52 17.96 5.18
C PRO A 139 -1.50 16.81 4.86
N GLY A 140 -1.24 16.12 3.74
CA GLY A 140 -2.05 15.00 3.25
C GLY A 140 -3.08 15.37 2.17
N VAL A 141 -3.63 16.59 2.20
CA VAL A 141 -4.61 17.05 1.20
C VAL A 141 -4.00 17.18 -0.21
N PRO A 142 -2.78 17.73 -0.40
CA PRO A 142 -2.14 17.80 -1.72
C PRO A 142 -2.04 16.44 -2.42
N VAL A 143 -1.74 15.38 -1.68
CA VAL A 143 -1.59 14.02 -2.21
C VAL A 143 -2.94 13.44 -2.64
N MET A 144 -4.02 13.72 -1.89
CA MET A 144 -5.36 13.31 -2.31
C MET A 144 -5.81 14.03 -3.58
N LEU A 145 -5.52 15.33 -3.70
CA LEU A 145 -5.82 16.11 -4.91
C LEU A 145 -5.04 15.62 -6.13
N ALA A 146 -3.80 15.15 -5.94
CA ALA A 146 -2.98 14.60 -7.01
C ALA A 146 -3.65 13.43 -7.75
N ALA A 147 -4.60 12.71 -7.12
CA ALA A 147 -5.36 11.65 -7.77
C ALA A 147 -6.16 12.13 -9.00
N VAL A 148 -6.51 13.43 -9.06
CA VAL A 148 -7.23 14.04 -10.20
C VAL A 148 -6.42 13.96 -11.50
N ALA A 149 -5.08 13.85 -11.42
CA ALA A 149 -4.20 13.71 -12.58
C ALA A 149 -4.50 12.48 -13.45
N VAL A 150 -5.24 11.48 -12.94
CA VAL A 150 -5.61 10.28 -13.69
C VAL A 150 -6.76 10.53 -14.68
N LEU A 151 -7.60 11.56 -14.47
CA LEU A 151 -8.81 11.79 -15.27
C LEU A 151 -8.54 11.95 -16.76
N PRO A 152 -7.54 12.75 -17.22
CA PRO A 152 -7.24 12.88 -18.63
C PRO A 152 -6.85 11.55 -19.29
N ALA A 153 -6.10 10.70 -18.57
CA ALA A 153 -5.68 9.39 -19.06
C ALA A 153 -6.87 8.41 -19.19
N LEU A 154 -7.83 8.45 -18.27
CA LEU A 154 -9.04 7.62 -18.32
C LEU A 154 -9.93 8.01 -19.50
N VAL A 155 -10.09 9.30 -19.77
CA VAL A 155 -10.87 9.81 -20.91
C VAL A 155 -10.22 9.35 -22.23
N LYS A 156 -8.90 9.50 -22.36
CA LYS A 156 -8.18 9.10 -23.58
C LYS A 156 -8.25 7.59 -23.85
N ARG A 157 -8.15 6.74 -22.81
CA ARG A 157 -8.31 5.28 -22.94
C ARG A 157 -9.72 4.89 -23.42
N ARG A 158 -10.77 5.55 -22.95
CA ARG A 158 -12.16 5.30 -23.38
C ARG A 158 -12.37 5.62 -24.87
N HIS A 159 -11.82 6.72 -25.37
CA HIS A 159 -11.93 7.09 -26.78
C HIS A 159 -11.23 6.08 -27.70
N TYR A 160 -10.05 5.58 -27.30
CA TYR A 160 -9.31 4.58 -28.08
C TYR A 160 -10.06 3.24 -28.18
N GLN A 161 -10.72 2.79 -27.11
CA GLN A 161 -11.49 1.55 -27.16
C GLN A 161 -12.79 1.67 -27.98
N LYS A 162 -13.46 2.83 -27.93
CA LYS A 162 -14.65 3.07 -28.76
C LYS A 162 -14.33 3.07 -30.27
N GLY A 163 -13.20 3.65 -30.68
CA GLY A 163 -12.79 3.69 -32.09
C GLY A 163 -12.30 2.36 -32.67
N ARG A 164 -12.03 1.35 -31.83
CA ARG A 164 -11.59 0.01 -32.25
C ARG A 164 -12.76 -1.00 -32.31
N ALA A 165 -13.90 -0.64 -31.75
CA ALA A 165 -15.12 -1.45 -31.72
C ALA A 165 -16.17 -1.03 -32.77
N ALA A 166 -15.84 -0.02 -33.58
CA ALA A 166 -16.62 0.47 -34.72
C ALA A 166 -15.85 0.14 -36.01
#